data_AF-A0A356DU21-F1
#
_entry.id   AF-A0A356DU21-F1
#
_cell.length_a   1.000
_cell.length_b   1.000
_cell.length_c   1.000
_cell.angle_alpha   90.00
_cell.angle_beta   90.00
_cell.angle_gamma   90.00
#
_symmetry.space_group_name_H-M   'P 1'
#
loop_
_entity.id
_entity.type
_entity.pdbx_description
1 polymer ?
#
loop_
_entity_poly.entity_id
_entity_poly.type
_entity_poly.pdbx_seq_one_letter_code
_entity_poly.pdbx_strand_id
1 'polypeptide(L)'
;MTKIDLTTMNDRLERTLERVREKKFIIPTLAQQKDPSLVPADILERLKEIGLWDLHPLNLYRITWKNEPVAFGGGFGGVNYIEFPKSLTGVDARIVALVGKWFPCGVHKVGAAFGCLVPRLVTGQFDPTTQKAVWPSTGNYCRGGAYDSALLGCKSIAILPEGMSKERFDWLKTVADEVIATPGTESNVKEIFDKCWELRRSGQDLMIFNQFEEFGNYLWHYLLTGNALEQAAHAVMGPKDRVAGFASATGSAGTIAAGDYLKQVFPYS
;
A
#
# COMPACT_ATOMS: atom_id res chain seq x y z
N MET A 1 -4.28 25.56 -0.39
CA MET A 1 -4.40 24.10 -0.18
C MET A 1 -4.00 23.41 -1.46
N THR A 2 -2.99 22.55 -1.42
CA THR A 2 -2.65 21.69 -2.56
C THR A 2 -3.81 20.72 -2.77
N LYS A 3 -4.49 20.79 -3.92
CA LYS A 3 -5.56 19.86 -4.29
C LYS A 3 -4.95 18.69 -5.05
N ILE A 4 -5.55 17.50 -4.96
CA ILE A 4 -5.17 16.38 -5.81
C ILE A 4 -5.55 16.73 -7.25
N ASP A 5 -4.57 16.67 -8.14
CA ASP A 5 -4.77 16.89 -9.57
C ASP A 5 -5.37 15.63 -10.20
N LEU A 6 -6.63 15.71 -10.60
CA LEU A 6 -7.38 14.64 -11.27
C LEU A 6 -7.50 14.88 -12.78
N THR A 7 -6.68 15.77 -13.35
CA THR A 7 -6.66 16.05 -14.78
C THR A 7 -6.36 14.76 -15.55
N THR A 8 -7.21 14.43 -16.51
CA THR A 8 -7.06 13.25 -17.35
C THR A 8 -6.23 13.57 -18.60
N MET A 9 -5.21 12.77 -18.87
CA MET A 9 -4.41 12.78 -20.10
C MET A 9 -4.90 11.67 -21.03
N ASN A 10 -5.90 11.98 -21.87
CA ASN A 10 -6.64 10.98 -22.65
C ASN A 10 -5.75 10.11 -23.56
N ASP A 11 -4.74 10.69 -24.21
CA ASP A 11 -3.83 9.96 -25.10
C ASP A 11 -3.00 8.90 -24.35
N ARG A 12 -2.53 9.24 -23.15
CA ARG A 12 -1.80 8.33 -22.24
C ARG A 12 -2.74 7.30 -21.61
N LEU A 13 -3.96 7.71 -21.30
CA LEU A 13 -4.98 6.82 -20.76
C LEU A 13 -5.38 5.75 -21.78
N GLU A 14 -5.51 6.09 -23.06
CA GLU A 14 -5.76 5.10 -24.12
C GLU A 14 -4.65 4.04 -24.19
N ARG A 15 -3.37 4.46 -24.19
CA ARG A 15 -2.23 3.52 -24.12
C ARG A 15 -2.24 2.67 -22.86
N THR A 16 -2.62 3.27 -21.73
CA THR A 16 -2.78 2.55 -20.46
C THR A 16 -3.88 1.49 -20.55
N LEU A 17 -5.03 1.81 -21.16
CA LEU A 17 -6.13 0.86 -21.36
C LEU A 17 -5.73 -0.28 -22.30
N GLU A 18 -4.95 -0.02 -23.34
CA GLU A 18 -4.37 -1.06 -24.20
C GLU A 18 -3.46 -1.99 -23.39
N ARG A 19 -2.58 -1.44 -22.55
CA ARG A 19 -1.72 -2.20 -21.64
C ARG A 19 -2.52 -3.06 -20.66
N VAL A 20 -3.60 -2.52 -20.10
CA VAL A 20 -4.52 -3.25 -19.22
C VAL A 20 -5.13 -4.45 -19.94
N ARG A 21 -5.57 -4.27 -21.20
CA ARG A 21 -6.13 -5.36 -22.03
C ARG A 21 -5.08 -6.42 -22.38
N GLU A 22 -3.87 -5.99 -22.73
CA GLU A 22 -2.73 -6.88 -23.04
C GLU A 22 -2.37 -7.76 -21.82
N LYS A 23 -2.23 -7.12 -20.65
CA LYS A 23 -1.82 -7.77 -19.40
C LYS A 23 -2.96 -8.42 -18.63
N LYS A 24 -4.21 -8.19 -19.04
CA LYS A 24 -5.45 -8.75 -18.48
C LYS A 24 -5.58 -8.57 -16.95
N PHE A 25 -5.10 -7.45 -16.43
CA PHE A 25 -5.30 -7.10 -15.02
C PHE A 25 -6.58 -6.28 -14.83
N ILE A 26 -7.12 -6.34 -13.61
CA ILE A 26 -8.30 -5.58 -13.20
C ILE A 26 -7.92 -4.85 -11.91
N ILE A 27 -8.14 -3.54 -11.89
CA ILE A 27 -7.85 -2.72 -10.72
C ILE A 27 -9.10 -2.71 -9.82
N PRO A 28 -9.00 -3.14 -8.55
CA PRO A 28 -10.11 -3.02 -7.61
C PRO A 28 -10.38 -1.56 -7.28
N THR A 29 -11.65 -1.25 -7.01
CA THR A 29 -12.01 0.05 -6.43
C THR A 29 -11.58 0.10 -4.96
N LEU A 30 -11.38 1.32 -4.42
CA LEU A 30 -11.17 1.49 -2.99
C LEU A 30 -12.38 1.00 -2.16
N ALA A 31 -13.59 1.04 -2.74
CA ALA A 31 -14.78 0.48 -2.11
C ALA A 31 -14.66 -1.05 -1.92
N GLN A 32 -14.16 -1.76 -2.93
CA GLN A 32 -13.91 -3.21 -2.84
C GLN A 32 -12.77 -3.55 -1.88
N GLN A 33 -11.70 -2.76 -1.85
CA GLN A 33 -10.63 -2.94 -0.85
C GLN A 33 -11.15 -2.71 0.58
N LYS A 34 -12.02 -1.71 0.77
CA LYS A 34 -12.63 -1.38 2.07
C LYS A 34 -13.63 -2.45 2.51
N ASP A 35 -14.45 -2.90 1.58
CA ASP A 35 -15.48 -3.91 1.79
C ASP A 35 -15.36 -5.03 0.74
N PRO A 36 -14.65 -6.11 1.08
CA PRO A 36 -14.46 -7.22 0.16
C PRO A 36 -15.73 -8.00 -0.20
N SER A 37 -16.87 -7.74 0.47
CA SER A 37 -18.16 -8.31 0.03
C SER A 37 -18.62 -7.76 -1.33
N LEU A 38 -18.04 -6.64 -1.78
CA LEU A 38 -18.26 -6.05 -3.09
C LEU A 38 -17.37 -6.66 -4.19
N VAL A 39 -16.50 -7.61 -3.84
CA VAL A 39 -15.64 -8.31 -4.81
C VAL A 39 -16.47 -9.33 -5.59
N PRO A 40 -16.41 -9.35 -6.94
CA PRO A 40 -17.15 -10.30 -7.75
C PRO A 40 -16.82 -11.76 -7.39
N ALA A 41 -17.84 -12.63 -7.43
CA ALA A 41 -17.71 -14.04 -7.05
C ALA A 41 -16.69 -14.79 -7.90
N ASP A 42 -16.57 -14.47 -9.20
CA ASP A 42 -15.57 -15.08 -10.09
C ASP A 42 -14.13 -14.74 -9.67
N ILE A 43 -13.90 -13.53 -9.15
CA ILE A 43 -12.60 -13.11 -8.61
C ILE A 43 -12.29 -13.89 -7.33
N LEU A 44 -13.28 -14.06 -6.44
CA LEU A 44 -13.12 -14.82 -5.19
C LEU A 44 -12.74 -16.28 -5.45
N GLU A 45 -13.38 -16.94 -6.42
CA GLU A 45 -13.05 -18.32 -6.77
C GLU A 45 -11.61 -18.44 -7.32
N ARG A 46 -11.21 -17.52 -8.19
CA ARG A 46 -9.84 -17.50 -8.75
C ARG A 46 -8.77 -17.20 -7.70
N LEU A 47 -9.08 -16.41 -6.68
CA LEU A 47 -8.15 -16.13 -5.58
C LEU A 47 -7.78 -17.40 -4.79
N LYS A 48 -8.64 -18.43 -4.76
CA LYS A 48 -8.37 -19.70 -4.07
C LYS A 48 -7.18 -20.47 -4.65
N GLU A 49 -6.81 -20.19 -5.89
CA GLU A 49 -5.70 -20.84 -6.60
C GLU A 49 -4.41 -20.01 -6.59
N ILE A 50 -4.40 -18.86 -5.90
CA ILE A 50 -3.32 -17.88 -5.94
C ILE A 50 -2.69 -17.73 -4.55
N GLY A 51 -1.36 -17.82 -4.49
CA GLY A 51 -0.57 -17.51 -3.30
C GLY A 51 -0.68 -16.03 -2.91
N LEU A 52 -0.69 -15.74 -1.61
CA LEU A 52 -0.82 -14.37 -1.09
C LEU A 52 0.25 -13.42 -1.63
N TRP A 53 1.43 -13.94 -1.95
CA TRP A 53 2.60 -13.17 -2.40
C TRP A 53 2.92 -13.36 -3.87
N ASP A 54 2.12 -14.14 -4.61
CA ASP A 54 2.36 -14.39 -6.02
C ASP A 54 2.27 -13.08 -6.82
N LEU A 55 3.06 -12.99 -7.89
CA LEU A 55 2.99 -11.89 -8.87
C LEU A 55 1.80 -12.09 -9.81
N HIS A 56 0.60 -12.19 -9.24
CA HIS A 56 -0.64 -12.36 -9.97
C HIS A 56 -1.54 -11.14 -9.78
N PRO A 57 -2.05 -10.50 -10.86
CA PRO A 57 -2.77 -9.22 -10.74
C PRO A 57 -3.99 -9.23 -9.82
N LEU A 58 -4.64 -10.38 -9.63
CA LEU A 58 -5.76 -10.47 -8.67
C LEU A 58 -5.36 -10.22 -7.21
N ASN A 59 -4.08 -10.32 -6.85
CA ASN A 59 -3.62 -9.94 -5.51
C ASN A 59 -3.78 -8.43 -5.24
N LEU A 60 -4.10 -7.60 -6.24
CA LEU A 60 -4.55 -6.22 -6.01
C LEU A 60 -5.81 -6.17 -5.14
N TYR A 61 -6.72 -7.15 -5.25
CA TYR A 61 -7.91 -7.27 -4.39
C TYR A 61 -7.55 -7.62 -2.94
N ARG A 62 -6.36 -8.20 -2.71
CA ARG A 62 -5.83 -8.51 -1.38
C ARG A 62 -5.10 -7.33 -0.73
N ILE A 63 -5.14 -6.14 -1.33
CA ILE A 63 -4.70 -4.89 -0.68
C ILE A 63 -5.81 -4.43 0.28
N THR A 64 -5.98 -5.19 1.36
CA THR A 64 -7.03 -4.99 2.38
C THR A 64 -6.61 -5.55 3.74
N TRP A 65 -7.15 -5.00 4.82
CA TRP A 65 -6.94 -5.49 6.18
C TRP A 65 -7.72 -6.78 6.50
N LYS A 66 -8.54 -7.24 5.54
CA LYS A 66 -9.57 -8.27 5.73
C LYS A 66 -9.27 -9.58 5.01
N ASN A 67 -8.01 -9.82 4.61
CA ASN A 67 -7.64 -11.10 4.01
C ASN A 67 -7.84 -12.25 5.01
N GLU A 68 -8.29 -13.40 4.53
CA GLU A 68 -8.21 -14.62 5.32
C GLU A 68 -6.72 -14.92 5.65
N PRO A 69 -6.37 -15.27 6.90
CA PRO A 69 -4.99 -15.39 7.36
C PRO A 69 -4.32 -16.70 6.91
N VAL A 70 -4.27 -16.94 5.60
CA VAL A 70 -3.67 -18.11 4.96
C VAL A 70 -2.66 -17.68 3.89
N ALA A 71 -1.63 -18.49 3.68
CA ALA A 71 -0.53 -18.17 2.75
C ALA A 71 -0.86 -18.46 1.28
N PHE A 72 -1.77 -19.40 1.04
CA PHE A 72 -2.19 -19.83 -0.30
C PHE A 72 -3.71 -19.94 -0.36
N GLY A 73 -4.28 -19.46 -1.46
CA GLY A 73 -5.72 -19.37 -1.59
C GLY A 73 -6.32 -18.44 -0.54
N GLY A 74 -7.50 -18.80 -0.04
CA GLY A 74 -8.23 -17.99 0.94
C GLY A 74 -8.98 -16.82 0.33
N GLY A 75 -10.07 -16.46 0.99
CA GLY A 75 -10.93 -15.34 0.63
C GLY A 75 -10.69 -14.14 1.54
N PHE A 76 -11.80 -13.62 2.05
CA PHE A 76 -11.80 -12.48 2.97
C PHE A 76 -12.59 -12.83 4.24
N GLY A 77 -12.28 -12.14 5.33
CA GLY A 77 -12.95 -12.29 6.62
C GLY A 77 -13.08 -10.96 7.35
N GLY A 78 -13.09 -11.01 8.68
CA GLY A 78 -13.01 -9.83 9.51
C GLY A 78 -11.67 -9.10 9.38
N VAL A 79 -11.58 -7.91 9.97
CA VAL A 79 -10.30 -7.20 10.08
C VAL A 79 -9.31 -8.07 10.85
N ASN A 80 -8.10 -8.22 10.32
CA ASN A 80 -7.03 -8.90 11.04
C ASN A 80 -6.51 -7.98 12.15
N TYR A 81 -6.80 -8.34 13.41
CA TYR A 81 -6.30 -7.63 14.58
C TYR A 81 -5.93 -8.60 15.70
N ILE A 82 -5.14 -8.12 16.66
CA ILE A 82 -4.88 -8.77 17.94
C ILE A 82 -5.30 -7.84 19.07
N GLU A 83 -5.84 -8.41 20.14
CA GLU A 83 -6.03 -7.73 21.41
C GLU A 83 -4.94 -8.18 22.37
N PHE A 84 -4.22 -7.22 22.96
CA PHE A 84 -3.19 -7.54 23.94
C PHE A 84 -3.82 -7.82 25.31
N PRO A 85 -3.44 -8.92 25.98
CA PRO A 85 -4.00 -9.24 27.28
C PRO A 85 -3.51 -8.27 28.35
N LYS A 86 -4.35 -7.99 29.35
CA LYS A 86 -3.99 -7.14 30.50
C LYS A 86 -2.73 -7.61 31.24
N SER A 87 -2.46 -8.91 31.26
CA SER A 87 -1.22 -9.46 31.84
C SER A 87 0.06 -8.99 31.15
N LEU A 88 -0.04 -8.57 29.88
CA LEU A 88 1.06 -7.99 29.10
C LEU A 88 1.07 -6.46 29.19
N THR A 89 -0.09 -5.82 29.10
CA THR A 89 -0.20 -4.35 29.03
C THR A 89 -0.12 -3.67 30.39
N GLY A 90 -0.52 -4.35 31.47
CA GLY A 90 -0.55 -3.80 32.82
C GLY A 90 -1.65 -2.76 33.07
N VAL A 91 -2.55 -2.50 32.12
CA VAL A 91 -3.58 -1.46 32.20
C VAL A 91 -4.98 -2.01 31.97
N ASP A 92 -6.00 -1.33 32.52
CA ASP A 92 -7.41 -1.68 32.30
C ASP A 92 -7.89 -1.35 30.88
N ALA A 93 -7.23 -0.40 30.21
CA ALA A 93 -7.55 -0.04 28.84
C ALA A 93 -7.23 -1.21 27.90
N ARG A 94 -8.20 -1.58 27.06
CA ARG A 94 -8.02 -2.60 26.02
C ARG A 94 -7.15 -2.03 24.90
N ILE A 95 -6.10 -2.76 24.53
CA ILE A 95 -5.17 -2.34 23.48
C ILE A 95 -5.31 -3.32 22.30
N VAL A 96 -5.69 -2.78 21.15
CA VAL A 96 -5.86 -3.54 19.90
C VAL A 96 -4.85 -3.05 18.87
N ALA A 97 -4.24 -3.98 18.14
CA ALA A 97 -3.36 -3.68 17.00
C ALA A 97 -3.83 -4.40 15.75
N LEU A 98 -3.87 -3.68 14.63
CA LEU A 98 -4.10 -4.30 13.33
C LEU A 98 -2.88 -5.13 12.89
N VAL A 99 -3.14 -6.25 12.22
CA VAL A 99 -2.10 -7.19 11.77
C VAL A 99 -1.89 -7.04 10.26
N GLY A 100 -0.81 -6.35 9.89
CA GLY A 100 -0.44 -6.12 8.49
C GLY A 100 0.25 -7.30 7.79
N LYS A 101 0.50 -8.42 8.50
CA LYS A 101 1.19 -9.60 7.96
C LYS A 101 0.46 -10.24 6.79
N TRP A 102 -0.86 -10.13 6.76
CA TRP A 102 -1.72 -10.78 5.77
C TRP A 102 -1.95 -9.94 4.51
N PHE A 103 -1.20 -8.85 4.32
CA PHE A 103 -1.10 -8.20 3.01
C PHE A 103 -0.17 -8.99 2.08
N PRO A 104 -0.31 -8.83 0.76
CA PRO A 104 0.73 -9.21 -0.18
C PRO A 104 2.09 -8.65 0.25
N CYS A 105 3.16 -9.42 0.06
CA CYS A 105 4.51 -9.12 0.56
C CYS A 105 4.64 -8.95 2.09
N GLY A 106 3.58 -9.22 2.86
CA GLY A 106 3.60 -9.15 4.32
C GLY A 106 3.62 -7.74 4.89
N VAL A 107 3.29 -6.72 4.07
CA VAL A 107 3.45 -5.32 4.45
C VAL A 107 2.26 -4.50 3.94
N HIS A 108 1.65 -3.68 4.81
CA HIS A 108 0.56 -2.78 4.41
C HIS A 108 1.01 -1.66 3.46
N LYS A 109 2.33 -1.52 3.23
CA LYS A 109 2.89 -0.52 2.31
C LYS A 109 2.54 -0.75 0.84
N VAL A 110 2.05 -1.94 0.47
CA VAL A 110 1.35 -2.16 -0.81
C VAL A 110 0.11 -1.27 -0.92
N GLY A 111 -0.62 -1.03 0.18
CA GLY A 111 -1.75 -0.09 0.18
C GLY A 111 -1.33 1.36 -0.07
N ALA A 112 -0.27 1.80 0.63
CA ALA A 112 0.29 3.13 0.42
C ALA A 112 0.78 3.35 -1.01
N ALA A 113 1.49 2.37 -1.58
CA ALA A 113 2.00 2.45 -2.94
C ALA A 113 0.88 2.41 -3.99
N PHE A 114 -0.11 1.52 -3.82
CA PHE A 114 -1.33 1.48 -4.64
C PHE A 114 -2.04 2.84 -4.64
N GLY A 115 -2.21 3.45 -3.47
CA GLY A 115 -2.81 4.77 -3.33
C GLY A 115 -2.07 5.88 -4.08
N CYS A 116 -0.75 5.76 -4.24
CA CYS A 116 0.06 6.71 -5.01
C CYS A 116 0.03 6.43 -6.52
N LEU A 117 0.16 5.17 -6.93
CA LEU A 117 0.28 4.78 -8.34
C LEU A 117 -1.05 4.83 -9.09
N VAL A 118 -2.08 4.21 -8.53
CA VAL A 118 -3.34 3.98 -9.26
C VAL A 118 -4.03 5.27 -9.69
N PRO A 119 -4.13 6.33 -8.87
CA PRO A 119 -4.71 7.59 -9.32
C PRO A 119 -4.00 8.19 -10.55
N ARG A 120 -2.66 8.10 -10.61
CA ARG A 120 -1.88 8.59 -11.75
C ARG A 120 -2.08 7.70 -12.98
N LEU A 121 -2.19 6.38 -12.77
CA LEU A 121 -2.43 5.41 -13.83
C LEU A 121 -3.81 5.60 -14.49
N VAL A 122 -4.87 5.68 -13.69
CA VAL A 122 -6.27 5.78 -14.21
C VAL A 122 -6.61 7.15 -14.79
N THR A 123 -5.78 8.16 -14.53
CA THR A 123 -5.89 9.49 -15.14
C THR A 123 -4.95 9.65 -16.35
N GLY A 124 -4.07 8.69 -16.63
CA GLY A 124 -3.03 8.81 -17.66
C GLY A 124 -1.89 9.77 -17.31
N GLN A 125 -1.85 10.31 -16.09
CA GLN A 125 -0.73 11.16 -15.62
C GLN A 125 0.58 10.37 -15.51
N PHE A 126 0.48 9.06 -15.27
CA PHE A 126 1.56 8.09 -15.41
C PHE A 126 1.27 7.18 -16.60
N ASP A 127 2.18 7.15 -17.57
CA ASP A 127 2.09 6.28 -18.74
C ASP A 127 2.97 5.04 -18.56
N PRO A 128 2.39 3.85 -18.30
CA PRO A 128 3.14 2.62 -18.02
C PRO A 128 3.85 2.05 -19.25
N THR A 129 3.60 2.60 -20.45
CA THR A 129 4.21 2.14 -21.70
C THR A 129 5.56 2.80 -21.98
N THR A 130 5.75 4.02 -21.50
CA THR A 130 6.96 4.81 -21.70
C THR A 130 7.71 5.10 -20.40
N GLN A 131 7.01 5.25 -19.28
CA GLN A 131 7.59 5.68 -18.01
C GLN A 131 7.89 4.52 -17.06
N LYS A 132 9.00 4.62 -16.32
CA LYS A 132 9.29 3.75 -15.16
C LYS A 132 8.73 4.35 -13.87
N ALA A 133 8.12 3.53 -13.02
CA ALA A 133 7.69 3.89 -11.67
C ALA A 133 8.85 3.79 -10.68
N VAL A 134 9.26 4.90 -10.07
CA VAL A 134 10.41 4.95 -9.16
C VAL A 134 9.94 4.99 -7.71
N TRP A 135 10.48 4.08 -6.91
CA TRP A 135 10.06 3.81 -5.53
C TRP A 135 11.19 4.08 -4.53
N PRO A 136 11.39 5.33 -4.10
CA PRO A 136 12.39 5.67 -3.10
C PRO A 136 11.97 5.24 -1.69
N SER A 137 12.72 4.34 -1.06
CA SER A 137 12.49 3.97 0.34
C SER A 137 13.65 3.25 0.99
N THR A 138 13.88 3.52 2.27
CA THR A 138 14.74 2.70 3.13
C THR A 138 14.03 1.44 3.65
N GLY A 139 12.71 1.32 3.44
CA GLY A 139 11.86 0.31 4.08
C GLY A 139 10.89 -0.39 3.13
N ASN A 140 9.74 -0.78 3.69
CA ASN A 140 8.73 -1.59 3.01
C ASN A 140 7.99 -0.90 1.86
N TYR A 141 8.12 0.42 1.69
CA TYR A 141 7.44 1.15 0.61
C TYR A 141 8.04 0.82 -0.76
N CYS A 142 9.36 0.65 -0.85
CA CYS A 142 10.02 0.18 -2.07
C CYS A 142 9.55 -1.24 -2.46
N ARG A 143 9.44 -2.12 -1.45
CA ARG A 143 8.88 -3.48 -1.62
C ARG A 143 7.44 -3.46 -2.14
N GLY A 144 6.58 -2.65 -1.53
CA GLY A 144 5.18 -2.53 -1.94
C GLY A 144 5.00 -1.95 -3.34
N GLY A 145 5.74 -0.89 -3.67
CA GLY A 145 5.67 -0.24 -4.97
C GLY A 145 6.19 -1.09 -6.12
N ALA A 146 7.30 -1.82 -5.93
CA ALA A 146 7.80 -2.77 -6.91
C ALA A 146 6.77 -3.88 -7.17
N TYR A 147 6.16 -4.40 -6.10
CA TYR A 147 5.09 -5.41 -6.21
C TYR A 147 3.88 -4.90 -7.00
N ASP A 148 3.34 -3.73 -6.61
CA ASP A 148 2.19 -3.14 -7.30
C ASP A 148 2.50 -2.84 -8.77
N SER A 149 3.72 -2.39 -9.07
CA SER A 149 4.18 -2.15 -10.44
C SER A 149 4.17 -3.43 -11.27
N ALA A 150 4.69 -4.53 -10.72
CA ALA A 150 4.66 -5.83 -11.37
C ALA A 150 3.23 -6.31 -11.64
N LEU A 151 2.32 -6.16 -10.66
CA LEU A 151 0.90 -6.53 -10.82
C LEU A 151 0.16 -5.68 -11.85
N LEU A 152 0.54 -4.41 -11.99
CA LEU A 152 -0.05 -3.43 -12.91
C LEU A 152 0.71 -3.32 -14.25
N GLY A 153 1.66 -4.21 -14.51
CA GLY A 153 2.40 -4.25 -15.78
C GLY A 153 3.28 -3.03 -16.06
N CYS A 154 3.70 -2.33 -15.00
CA CYS A 154 4.54 -1.13 -15.03
C CYS A 154 6.01 -1.50 -14.80
N LYS A 155 6.92 -0.88 -15.56
CA LYS A 155 8.35 -0.99 -15.25
C LYS A 155 8.66 -0.25 -13.96
N SER A 156 9.55 -0.77 -13.13
CA SER A 156 9.87 -0.17 -11.83
C SER A 156 11.36 -0.04 -11.52
N ILE A 157 11.70 1.04 -10.82
CA ILE A 157 13.03 1.28 -10.22
C ILE A 157 12.87 1.30 -8.70
N ALA A 158 13.53 0.37 -8.03
CA ALA A 158 13.66 0.32 -6.58
C ALA A 158 14.90 1.09 -6.12
N ILE A 159 14.75 2.12 -5.27
CA ILE A 159 15.89 2.86 -4.70
C ILE A 159 15.91 2.63 -3.18
N LEU A 160 16.99 2.03 -2.69
CA LEU A 160 17.18 1.71 -1.28
C LEU A 160 18.67 1.74 -0.86
N PRO A 161 18.98 1.82 0.43
CA PRO A 161 20.37 1.83 0.91
C PRO A 161 21.04 0.45 0.76
N GLU A 162 22.33 0.42 0.47
CA GLU A 162 23.12 -0.81 0.30
C GLU A 162 23.28 -1.61 1.59
N GLY A 163 23.20 -0.95 2.76
CA GLY A 163 23.25 -1.60 4.07
C GLY A 163 21.97 -2.32 4.48
N MET A 164 20.96 -2.40 3.60
CA MET A 164 19.77 -3.23 3.83
C MET A 164 20.09 -4.72 3.70
N SER A 165 19.22 -5.59 4.26
CA SER A 165 19.46 -7.03 4.25
C SER A 165 19.57 -7.61 2.83
N LYS A 166 20.40 -8.64 2.68
CA LYS A 166 20.62 -9.30 1.39
C LYS A 166 19.34 -9.93 0.85
N GLU A 167 18.52 -10.52 1.73
CA GLU A 167 17.23 -11.11 1.36
C GLU A 167 16.29 -10.07 0.73
N ARG A 168 16.33 -8.82 1.21
CA ARG A 168 15.55 -7.73 0.63
C ARG A 168 16.01 -7.40 -0.79
N PHE A 169 17.33 -7.34 -1.02
CA PHE A 169 17.89 -7.11 -2.35
C PHE A 169 17.59 -8.26 -3.30
N ASP A 170 17.76 -9.50 -2.86
CA ASP A 170 17.54 -10.68 -3.69
C ASP A 170 16.06 -10.80 -4.08
N TRP A 171 15.13 -10.51 -3.17
CA TRP A 171 13.71 -10.41 -3.50
C TRP A 171 13.40 -9.25 -4.45
N LEU A 172 13.98 -8.06 -4.26
CA LEU A 172 13.73 -6.93 -5.15
C LEU A 172 14.21 -7.19 -6.58
N LYS A 173 15.34 -7.88 -6.76
CA LYS A 173 15.84 -8.25 -8.09
C LYS A 173 14.94 -9.21 -8.85
N THR A 174 14.03 -9.93 -8.19
CA THR A 174 13.06 -10.80 -8.86
C THR A 174 11.76 -10.10 -9.22
N VAL A 175 11.50 -8.91 -8.64
CA VAL A 175 10.22 -8.20 -8.78
C VAL A 175 10.37 -6.85 -9.51
N ALA A 176 11.44 -6.11 -9.26
CA ALA A 176 11.72 -4.82 -9.89
C ALA A 176 12.58 -4.98 -11.16
N ASP A 177 12.37 -4.12 -12.15
CA ASP A 177 13.19 -4.09 -13.37
C ASP A 177 14.59 -3.54 -13.11
N GLU A 178 14.73 -2.66 -12.12
CA GLU A 178 15.99 -2.01 -11.77
C GLU A 178 16.07 -1.80 -10.26
N VAL A 179 17.25 -2.04 -9.68
CA VAL A 179 17.54 -1.80 -8.27
C VAL A 179 18.76 -0.88 -8.16
N ILE A 180 18.56 0.30 -7.59
CA ILE A 180 19.61 1.28 -7.33
C ILE A 180 19.94 1.26 -5.84
N ALA A 181 21.15 0.81 -5.50
CA ALA A 181 21.68 0.88 -4.16
C ALA A 181 22.30 2.27 -3.90
N THR A 182 21.95 2.89 -2.78
CA THR A 182 22.52 4.17 -2.32
C THR A 182 23.39 3.93 -1.08
N PRO A 183 24.41 4.76 -0.82
CA PRO A 183 25.22 4.61 0.39
C PRO A 183 24.36 4.75 1.66
N GLY A 184 24.61 3.90 2.67
CA GLY A 184 23.98 4.00 3.99
C GLY A 184 23.11 2.81 4.41
N THR A 185 22.29 3.02 5.44
CA THR A 185 21.44 2.02 6.13
C THR A 185 19.99 2.48 6.24
N GLU A 186 19.15 1.79 7.03
CA GLU A 186 17.69 2.00 7.10
C GLU A 186 17.24 3.44 7.46
N SER A 187 18.12 4.25 8.06
CA SER A 187 17.84 5.67 8.39
C SER A 187 18.35 6.67 7.35
N ASN A 188 19.11 6.23 6.33
CA ASN A 188 19.71 7.09 5.31
C ASN A 188 18.71 7.43 4.20
N VAL A 189 17.91 8.47 4.44
CA VAL A 189 16.87 8.93 3.53
C VAL A 189 17.39 9.97 2.53
N LYS A 190 18.42 10.74 2.89
CA LYS A 190 18.95 11.84 2.07
C LYS A 190 19.50 11.33 0.74
N GLU A 191 20.32 10.29 0.76
CA GLU A 191 21.01 9.73 -0.40
C GLU A 191 20.02 9.17 -1.43
N ILE A 192 18.92 8.59 -0.96
CA ILE A 192 17.80 8.16 -1.81
C ILE A 192 17.20 9.36 -2.56
N PHE A 193 17.00 10.48 -1.87
CA PHE A 193 16.45 11.68 -2.50
C PHE A 193 17.45 12.40 -3.40
N ASP A 194 18.74 12.39 -3.07
CA ASP A 194 19.79 12.86 -3.98
C ASP A 194 19.73 12.08 -5.30
N LYS A 195 19.58 10.75 -5.22
CA LYS A 195 19.40 9.91 -6.41
C LYS A 195 18.09 10.22 -7.15
N CYS A 196 17.01 10.52 -6.44
CA CYS A 196 15.77 10.99 -7.08
C CYS A 196 15.98 12.29 -7.86
N TRP A 197 16.77 13.23 -7.34
CA TRP A 197 17.10 14.48 -8.04
C TRP A 197 17.96 14.24 -9.28
N GLU A 198 18.92 13.33 -9.19
CA GLU A 198 19.72 12.89 -10.35
C GLU A 198 18.82 12.29 -11.44
N LEU A 199 17.92 11.37 -11.07
CA LEU A 199 16.99 10.74 -12.00
C LEU A 199 16.06 11.77 -12.65
N ARG A 200 15.52 12.74 -11.90
CA ARG A 200 14.74 13.86 -12.46
C ARG A 200 15.51 14.68 -13.51
N ARG A 201 16.82 14.81 -13.35
CA ARG A 201 17.71 15.57 -14.26
C ARG A 201 18.24 14.73 -15.42
N SER A 202 18.07 13.42 -15.39
CA SER A 202 18.64 12.50 -16.38
C SER A 202 17.97 12.56 -17.76
N GLY A 203 16.75 13.12 -17.84
CA GLY A 203 15.94 13.10 -19.06
C GLY A 203 15.29 11.75 -19.36
N GLN A 204 15.41 10.75 -18.47
CA GLN A 204 14.70 9.48 -18.60
C GLN A 204 13.19 9.65 -18.39
N ASP A 205 12.40 8.87 -19.13
CA ASP A 205 10.95 8.75 -18.92
C ASP A 205 10.67 7.96 -17.64
N LEU A 206 10.44 8.68 -16.55
CA LEU A 206 10.14 8.10 -15.24
C LEU A 206 9.21 9.01 -14.42
N MET A 207 8.55 8.41 -13.44
CA MET A 207 7.77 9.12 -12.43
C MET A 207 8.19 8.64 -11.04
N ILE A 208 8.50 9.59 -10.16
CA ILE A 208 8.95 9.31 -8.79
C ILE A 208 7.76 9.39 -7.85
N PHE A 209 7.37 8.25 -7.28
CA PHE A 209 6.27 8.14 -6.33
C PHE A 209 6.78 8.32 -4.90
N ASN A 210 7.06 9.57 -4.52
CA ASN A 210 7.60 9.90 -3.22
C ASN A 210 6.53 9.83 -2.11
N GLN A 211 6.60 8.83 -1.22
CA GLN A 211 5.60 8.63 -0.15
C GLN A 211 5.42 9.80 0.83
N PHE A 212 6.35 10.77 0.85
CA PHE A 212 6.27 11.98 1.68
C PHE A 212 5.56 13.15 0.98
N GLU A 213 5.36 13.08 -0.34
CA GLU A 213 4.75 14.13 -1.16
C GLU A 213 3.41 13.67 -1.78
N GLU A 214 3.16 12.36 -1.84
CA GLU A 214 1.96 11.79 -2.45
C GLU A 214 0.80 11.67 -1.46
N PHE A 215 -0.26 12.47 -1.67
CA PHE A 215 -1.50 12.38 -0.91
C PHE A 215 -2.20 11.02 -1.02
N GLY A 216 -1.90 10.24 -2.06
CA GLY A 216 -2.39 8.87 -2.21
C GLY A 216 -2.07 7.99 -1.00
N ASN A 217 -0.88 8.14 -0.40
CA ASN A 217 -0.48 7.45 0.82
C ASN A 217 -1.40 7.80 1.99
N TYR A 218 -1.60 9.10 2.22
CA TYR A 218 -2.45 9.62 3.29
C TYR A 218 -3.91 9.18 3.10
N LEU A 219 -4.47 9.35 1.91
CA LEU A 219 -5.88 9.03 1.63
C LEU A 219 -6.18 7.53 1.70
N TRP A 220 -5.26 6.68 1.27
CA TRP A 220 -5.44 5.24 1.40
C TRP A 220 -5.56 4.85 2.88
N HIS A 221 -4.69 5.38 3.74
CA HIS A 221 -4.76 5.12 5.18
C HIS A 221 -5.99 5.73 5.85
N TYR A 222 -6.37 6.95 5.47
CA TYR A 222 -7.60 7.57 5.94
C TYR A 222 -8.81 6.67 5.69
N LEU A 223 -8.99 6.22 4.45
CA LEU A 223 -10.19 5.49 4.04
C LEU A 223 -10.16 4.00 4.43
N LEU A 224 -9.02 3.32 4.25
CA LEU A 224 -8.91 1.87 4.42
C LEU A 224 -8.45 1.50 5.83
N THR A 225 -7.36 2.09 6.31
CA THR A 225 -6.85 1.82 7.66
C THR A 225 -7.76 2.41 8.73
N GLY A 226 -8.27 3.63 8.55
CA GLY A 226 -9.23 4.25 9.47
C GLY A 226 -10.49 3.40 9.64
N ASN A 227 -11.07 2.95 8.53
CA ASN A 227 -12.24 2.07 8.55
C ASN A 227 -11.96 0.69 9.18
N ALA A 228 -10.77 0.13 8.96
CA ALA A 228 -10.38 -1.13 9.59
C ALA A 228 -10.21 -0.98 11.11
N LEU A 229 -9.66 0.14 11.58
CA LEU A 229 -9.55 0.46 13.01
C LEU A 229 -10.92 0.63 13.67
N GLU A 230 -11.84 1.34 13.03
CA GLU A 230 -13.22 1.48 13.50
C GLU A 230 -13.90 0.11 13.66
N GLN A 231 -13.79 -0.77 12.66
CA GLN A 231 -14.36 -2.11 12.74
C GLN A 231 -13.70 -2.97 13.82
N ALA A 232 -12.38 -2.90 13.96
CA ALA A 232 -11.66 -3.61 15.03
C ALA A 232 -12.09 -3.10 16.41
N ALA A 233 -12.28 -1.78 16.58
CA ALA A 233 -12.79 -1.20 17.82
C ALA A 233 -14.21 -1.73 18.13
N HIS A 234 -15.14 -1.64 17.18
CA HIS A 234 -16.51 -2.15 17.38
C HIS A 234 -16.58 -3.65 17.66
N ALA A 235 -15.65 -4.44 17.11
CA ALA A 235 -15.60 -5.89 17.37
C ALA A 235 -15.23 -6.25 18.81
N VAL A 236 -14.48 -5.37 19.52
CA VAL A 236 -14.03 -5.64 20.90
C VAL A 236 -14.77 -4.85 21.96
N MET A 237 -15.32 -3.68 21.61
CA MET A 237 -15.94 -2.76 22.56
C MET A 237 -17.21 -3.35 23.17
N GLY A 238 -17.30 -3.27 24.50
CA GLY A 238 -18.54 -3.48 25.24
C GLY A 238 -19.43 -2.22 25.26
N PRO A 239 -20.66 -2.32 25.81
CA PRO A 239 -21.63 -1.23 25.80
C PRO A 239 -21.20 0.06 26.54
N LYS A 240 -20.20 -0.03 27.43
CA LYS A 240 -19.67 1.09 28.21
C LYS A 240 -18.28 1.54 27.78
N ASP A 241 -17.70 0.87 26.78
CA ASP A 241 -16.38 1.20 26.30
C ASP A 241 -16.43 2.44 25.41
N ARG A 242 -15.31 3.15 25.34
CA ARG A 242 -15.08 4.23 24.37
C ARG A 242 -13.69 4.09 23.77
N VAL A 243 -13.51 4.56 22.55
CA VAL A 243 -12.18 4.74 21.98
C VAL A 243 -11.49 5.88 22.74
N ALA A 244 -10.32 5.59 23.33
CA ALA A 244 -9.57 6.55 24.14
C ALA A 244 -8.44 7.25 23.37
N GLY A 245 -8.02 6.68 22.24
CA GLY A 245 -6.97 7.24 21.41
C GLY A 245 -6.48 6.25 20.35
N PHE A 246 -5.65 6.76 19.45
CA PHE A 246 -4.97 5.99 18.42
C PHE A 246 -3.48 6.32 18.46
N ALA A 247 -2.64 5.30 18.34
CA ALA A 247 -1.19 5.44 18.29
C ALA A 247 -0.65 4.84 16.99
N SER A 248 0.31 5.52 16.37
CA SER A 248 1.00 5.05 15.17
C SER A 248 2.45 5.51 15.19
N ALA A 249 3.37 4.64 14.78
CA ALA A 249 4.75 5.01 14.57
C ALA A 249 4.89 5.81 13.26
N THR A 250 5.57 6.96 13.32
CA THR A 250 5.67 7.88 12.19
C THR A 250 6.93 7.62 11.36
N GLY A 251 6.74 7.09 10.14
CA GLY A 251 7.73 7.14 9.06
C GLY A 251 7.39 8.24 8.07
N SER A 252 6.74 7.88 6.95
CA SER A 252 6.17 8.85 5.99
C SER A 252 4.89 9.56 6.46
N ALA A 253 4.50 9.36 7.71
CA ALA A 253 3.26 9.84 8.33
C ALA A 253 1.92 9.41 7.69
N GLY A 254 1.88 8.74 6.53
CA GLY A 254 0.62 8.34 5.88
C GLY A 254 -0.40 7.64 6.79
N THR A 255 0.05 6.71 7.64
CA THR A 255 -0.82 5.97 8.59
C THR A 255 -1.52 6.87 9.61
N ILE A 256 -0.97 8.06 9.91
CA ILE A 256 -1.59 9.01 10.86
C ILE A 256 -2.98 9.48 10.39
N ALA A 257 -3.22 9.44 9.08
CA ALA A 257 -4.50 9.79 8.46
C ALA A 257 -5.66 8.92 8.95
N ALA A 258 -5.39 7.70 9.41
CA ALA A 258 -6.38 6.86 10.05
C ALA A 258 -6.91 7.50 11.35
N GLY A 259 -6.09 8.27 12.05
CA GLY A 259 -6.49 9.08 13.21
C GLY A 259 -7.45 10.20 12.84
N ASP A 260 -7.27 10.85 11.70
CA ASP A 260 -8.19 11.89 11.22
C ASP A 260 -9.57 11.32 10.89
N TYR A 261 -9.61 10.12 10.30
CA TYR A 261 -10.85 9.37 10.13
C TYR A 261 -11.49 9.05 11.50
N LEU A 262 -10.71 8.49 12.43
CA LEU A 262 -11.22 8.12 13.76
C LEU A 262 -11.72 9.33 14.54
N LYS A 263 -11.16 10.53 14.36
CA LYS A 263 -11.67 11.76 14.99
C LYS A 263 -13.05 12.19 14.47
N GLN A 264 -13.43 11.78 13.26
CA GLN A 264 -14.78 12.02 12.75
C GLN A 264 -15.80 11.04 13.36
N VAL A 265 -15.39 9.80 13.59
CA VAL A 265 -16.24 8.74 14.16
C VAL A 265 -16.31 8.82 15.69
N PHE A 266 -15.17 9.06 16.34
CA PHE A 266 -14.96 9.12 17.79
C PHE A 266 -14.37 10.48 18.19
N PRO A 267 -15.14 11.58 18.15
CA PRO A 267 -14.60 12.94 18.35
C PRO A 267 -14.00 13.18 19.75
N TYR A 268 -14.42 12.40 20.75
CA TYR A 268 -13.94 12.49 22.13
C TYR A 268 -12.81 11.50 22.47
N SER A 269 -12.27 10.81 21.47
CA SER A 269 -11.08 9.97 21.63
C SER A 269 -9.79 10.78 21.61
#